data_AF-A0A2V3JFK2-F1
#
_entry.id   AF-A0A2V3JFK2-F1
#
_cell.length_a   1.000
_cell.length_b   1.000
_cell.length_c   1.000
_cell.angle_alpha   90.00
_cell.angle_beta   90.00
_cell.angle_gamma   90.00
#
_symmetry.space_group_name_H-M   'P 1'
#
loop_
_entity.id
_entity.type
_entity.pdbx_description
1 polymer ?
#
loop_
_entity_poly.entity_id
_entity_poly.type
_entity_poly.pdbx_seq_one_letter_code
_entity_poly.pdbx_strand_id
1 'polypeptide(L)' 'MKSEVKNWLEQAEHDIDIAEYNFDGNMLDAAAFYSQQAAEKALKSLHISKFNEL' A
#
# COMPACT_ATOMS: atom_id res chain seq x y z
N MET A 1 5.31 -13.49 -10.94
CA MET A 1 5.35 -12.86 -9.60
C MET A 1 4.76 -13.84 -8.60
N LYS A 2 5.39 -14.07 -7.44
CA LYS A 2 4.77 -14.90 -6.38
C LYS A 2 3.40 -14.29 -6.05
N SER A 3 2.40 -15.12 -5.77
CA SER A 3 1.04 -14.67 -5.44
C SER A 3 1.06 -13.65 -4.30
N GLU A 4 1.90 -13.87 -3.29
CA GLU A 4 2.05 -12.96 -2.17
C GLU A 4 2.58 -11.57 -2.54
N VAL A 5 3.59 -11.48 -3.42
CA VAL A 5 4.10 -10.18 -3.91
C VAL A 5 2.99 -9.42 -4.62
N LYS A 6 2.19 -10.12 -5.43
CA LYS A 6 1.02 -9.55 -6.11
C LYS A 6 0.00 -9.02 -5.11
N ASN A 7 -0.36 -9.84 -4.13
CA ASN A 7 -1.37 -9.49 -3.13
C ASN A 7 -0.96 -8.28 -2.29
N TRP A 8 0.33 -8.15 -1.93
CA TRP A 8 0.82 -6.97 -1.20
C TRP A 8 0.83 -5.72 -2.07
N LEU A 9 1.18 -5.85 -3.36
CA LEU A 9 1.17 -4.72 -4.28
C LEU A 9 -0.27 -4.23 -4.54
N GLU A 10 -1.20 -5.13 -4.82
CA GLU A 10 -2.61 -4.78 -5.05
C GLU A 10 -3.25 -4.11 -3.82
N GLN A 11 -2.88 -4.52 -2.61
CA GLN A 11 -3.32 -3.82 -1.39
C GLN A 11 -2.70 -2.43 -1.25
N ALA A 12 -1.43 -2.26 -1.64
CA ALA A 12 -0.77 -0.96 -1.61
C ALA A 12 -1.40 0.03 -2.60
N GLU A 13 -1.73 -0.46 -3.80
CA GLU A 13 -2.46 0.28 -4.83
C GLU A 13 -3.87 0.66 -4.33
N HIS A 14 -4.59 -0.26 -3.69
CA HIS A 14 -5.88 0.05 -3.09
C HIS A 14 -5.79 1.09 -1.97
N ASP A 15 -4.78 1.01 -1.10
CA ASP A 15 -4.59 1.97 -0.02
C ASP A 15 -4.30 3.38 -0.55
N ILE A 16 -3.52 3.53 -1.63
CA ILE A 16 -3.26 4.87 -2.18
C ILE A 16 -4.51 5.46 -2.84
N ASP A 17 -5.36 4.64 -3.48
CA ASP A 17 -6.66 5.09 -3.99
C ASP A 17 -7.57 5.58 -2.85
N ILE A 18 -7.58 4.87 -1.71
CA ILE A 18 -8.32 5.31 -0.51
C ILE A 18 -7.72 6.61 0.04
N ALA A 19 -6.40 6.74 0.05
CA ALA A 19 -5.74 7.96 0.52
C ALA A 19 -6.13 9.18 -0.31
N GLU A 20 -6.17 9.04 -1.65
CA GLU A 20 -6.61 10.08 -2.58
C GLU A 20 -8.07 10.45 -2.35
N TYR A 21 -8.97 9.47 -2.24
CA TYR A 21 -10.39 9.71 -1.94
C TYR A 21 -10.59 10.49 -0.62
N ASN A 22 -9.85 10.12 0.43
CA ASN A 22 -9.93 10.82 1.72
C ASN A 22 -9.31 12.22 1.68
N PHE A 23 -8.23 12.40 0.92
CA PHE A 23 -7.61 13.70 0.72
C PHE A 23 -8.60 14.67 0.06
N ASP A 24 -9.22 14.25 -1.04
CA ASP A 24 -10.25 15.02 -1.75
C ASP A 24 -11.48 15.30 -0.88
N GLY A 25 -11.83 14.36 0.01
CA GLY A 25 -12.89 14.51 1.01
C GLY A 25 -12.53 15.38 2.22
N ASN A 26 -11.32 15.95 2.27
CA ASN A 26 -10.77 16.72 3.41
C ASN A 26 -10.70 15.91 4.73
N MET A 27 -10.65 14.57 4.64
CA MET A 27 -10.41 13.65 5.75
C MET A 27 -8.89 13.38 5.86
N LEU A 28 -8.15 14.42 6.24
CA LEU A 28 -6.68 14.45 6.12
C LEU A 28 -5.95 13.43 7.00
N ASP A 29 -6.51 13.08 8.16
CA ASP A 29 -6.00 12.05 9.06
C ASP A 29 -6.10 10.66 8.42
N ALA A 30 -7.25 10.35 7.82
CA ALA A 30 -7.42 9.12 7.05
C ALA A 30 -6.51 9.08 5.82
N ALA A 31 -6.40 10.19 5.07
CA ALA A 31 -5.50 10.29 3.93
C ALA A 31 -4.04 9.99 4.31
N ALA A 32 -3.56 10.57 5.41
CA ALA A 32 -2.21 10.32 5.92
C ALA A 32 -2.01 8.86 6.36
N PHE A 33 -2.99 8.28 7.07
CA PHE A 33 -2.96 6.88 7.49
C PHE A 33 -2.85 5.92 6.30
N TYR A 34 -3.74 6.07 5.30
CA TYR A 34 -3.73 5.20 4.13
C TYR A 34 -2.49 5.41 3.24
N SER A 35 -1.93 6.62 3.19
CA SER A 35 -0.65 6.87 2.53
C SER A 35 0.49 6.07 3.17
N GLN A 36 0.54 6.00 4.51
CA GLN A 36 1.54 5.21 5.23
C GLN A 36 1.35 3.70 4.98
N GLN A 37 0.10 3.22 4.99
CA GLN A 37 -0.22 1.82 4.71
C GLN A 37 0.17 1.41 3.28
N ALA A 38 -0.11 2.27 2.29
CA ALA A 38 0.31 2.06 0.90
C ALA A 38 1.82 1.92 0.78
N ALA A 39 2.58 2.85 1.38
CA ALA A 39 4.04 2.81 1.36
C ALA A 39 4.60 1.54 2.04
N GLU A 40 4.07 1.17 3.21
CA GLU A 40 4.49 -0.04 3.93
C GLU A 40 4.27 -1.31 3.08
N LYS A 41 3.07 -1.48 2.53
CA LYS A 41 2.73 -2.68 1.75
C LYS A 41 3.47 -2.75 0.42
N ALA A 42 3.72 -1.62 -0.23
CA ALA A 42 4.55 -1.55 -1.44
C ALA A 42 5.99 -1.98 -1.13
N LEU A 43 6.57 -1.48 -0.04
CA LEU A 43 7.92 -1.88 0.40
C LEU A 43 7.98 -3.36 0.78
N LYS A 44 6.94 -3.89 1.44
CA LYS A 44 6.82 -5.32 1.76
C LYS A 44 6.75 -6.19 0.51
N SER A 45 5.94 -5.80 -0.48
CA SER A 45 5.90 -6.46 -1.79
C SER A 45 7.28 -6.50 -2.44
N LEU A 46 7.98 -5.35 -2.47
CA LEU A 46 9.33 -5.25 -3.01
C LEU A 46 10.33 -6.13 -2.24
N HIS A 47 10.24 -6.16 -0.90
CA HIS A 47 11.10 -6.96 -0.05
C HIS A 47 10.94 -8.46 -0.35
N ILE A 48 9.71 -8.97 -0.33
CA ILE A 48 9.42 -10.38 -0.66
C ILE A 48 9.86 -10.71 -2.09
N SER A 49 9.66 -9.79 -3.04
CA SER A 49 10.11 -9.99 -4.42
C SER A 49 11.62 -10.11 -4.55
N LYS A 50 12.39 -9.43 -3.69
CA LYS A 50 13.87 -9.43 -3.72
C LYS A 50 14.48 -10.56 -2.90
N PHE A 51 13.94 -10.81 -1.71
CA PHE A 51 14.58 -11.65 -0.70
C PHE A 51 13.84 -12.97 -0.45
N ASN A 52 12.61 -13.12 -0.98
CA ASN A 52 11.75 -14.29 -0.74
C ASN A 52 11.42 -14.56 0.74
N GLU A 53 11.57 -13.55 1.59
CA GLU A 53 11.37 -13.57 3.03
C GLU A 53 10.50 -12.40 3.47
N LEU A 54 10.01 -12.44 4.70
CA LEU A 54 9.07 -11.49 5.29
C LEU A 54 9.49 -11.14 6.72
#